data_AF-A0A8S1BP21-F1
#
_entry.id   AF-A0A8S1BP21-F1
#
_cell.length_a   1.000
_cell.length_b   1.000
_cell.length_c   1.000
_cell.angle_alpha   90.00
_cell.angle_beta   90.00
_cell.angle_gamma   90.00
#
_symmetry.space_group_name_H-M   'P 1'
#
loop_
_entity.id
_entity.type
_entity.pdbx_description
1 polymer ?
#
loop_
_entity_poly.entity_id
_entity_poly.type
_entity_poly.pdbx_seq_one_letter_code
_entity_poly.pdbx_strand_id
1 'polypeptide(L)'
;LETRITASVKELGELLQKVGGGGAPGAPQPPAHHEADEVLRPLMDILDGSLTMYAESCEKTVLKRLLKELWKVVMKILEKTVVLPPMTDKTMMLKNLTNNAKTWQQMPR
;
A
#
# COMPACT_ATOMS: atom_id res chain seq x y z
N LEU A 1 -10.37 8.50 10.41
CA LEU A 1 -10.02 7.09 10.14
C LEU A 1 -9.25 6.95 8.81
N GLU A 2 -9.73 7.54 7.71
CA GLU A 2 -9.07 7.49 6.39
C GLU A 2 -7.56 7.86 6.41
N THR A 3 -7.18 8.95 7.08
CA THR A 3 -5.77 9.36 7.21
C THR A 3 -4.93 8.31 7.91
N ARG A 4 -5.48 7.66 8.96
CA ARG A 4 -4.80 6.60 9.70
C ARG A 4 -4.67 5.33 8.86
N ILE A 5 -5.72 4.94 8.14
CA ILE A 5 -5.66 3.83 7.16
C ILE A 5 -4.58 4.11 6.11
N THR A 6 -4.51 5.34 5.59
CA THR A 6 -3.49 5.73 4.61
C THR A 6 -2.08 5.58 5.16
N ALA A 7 -1.84 5.98 6.41
CA ALA A 7 -0.55 5.80 7.06
C ALA A 7 -0.21 4.30 7.24
N SER A 8 -1.13 3.50 7.77
CA SER A 8 -0.94 2.05 7.94
C SER A 8 -0.69 1.32 6.60
N VAL A 9 -1.39 1.71 5.53
CA VAL A 9 -1.20 1.10 4.21
C VAL A 9 0.16 1.49 3.60
N LYS A 10 0.68 2.70 3.89
CA LYS A 10 2.04 3.08 3.49
C LYS A 10 3.08 2.23 4.20
N GLU A 11 2.95 2.08 5.52
CA GLU A 11 3.82 1.22 6.33
C GLU A 11 3.79 -0.24 5.86
N LEU A 12 2.59 -0.77 5.58
CA LEU A 12 2.41 -2.07 4.94
C LEU A 12 3.18 -2.18 3.61
N GLY A 13 3.12 -1.14 2.77
CA GLY A 13 3.88 -1.08 1.53
C GLY A 13 5.40 -1.10 1.74
N GLU A 14 5.90 -0.44 2.79
CA GLU A 14 7.32 -0.47 3.17
C GLU A 14 7.75 -1.85 3.68
N LEU A 15 6.88 -2.54 4.44
CA LEU A 15 7.12 -3.92 4.88
C LEU A 15 7.16 -4.90 3.69
N LEU A 16 6.26 -4.75 2.72
CA LEU A 16 6.27 -5.55 1.49
C LEU A 16 7.58 -5.43 0.71
N GLN A 17 8.16 -4.22 0.63
CA GLN A 17 9.44 -4.03 -0.05
C GLN A 17 10.59 -4.78 0.63
N LYS A 18 10.53 -4.94 1.95
CA LYS A 18 11.55 -5.69 2.72
C LYS A 18 11.47 -7.19 2.45
N VAL A 19 10.26 -7.74 2.33
CA VAL A 19 10.02 -9.16 2.00
C VAL A 19 10.61 -9.53 0.63
N GLY A 20 10.45 -8.66 -0.37
CA GLY A 20 10.93 -8.93 -1.74
C GLY A 20 12.44 -8.71 -1.96
N GLY A 21 13.14 -8.01 -1.06
CA GLY A 21 14.54 -7.56 -1.27
C GLY A 21 15.61 -8.20 -0.39
N GLY A 22 15.24 -9.02 0.60
CA GLY A 22 16.14 -9.40 1.70
C GLY A 22 16.85 -10.76 1.60
N GLY A 23 16.54 -11.59 0.61
CA GLY A 23 17.09 -12.95 0.54
C GLY A 23 18.47 -13.03 -0.11
N ALA A 24 19.53 -13.18 0.69
CA ALA A 24 20.79 -13.70 0.17
C ALA A 24 20.55 -15.10 -0.44
N PRO A 25 21.13 -15.43 -1.60
CA PRO A 25 20.94 -16.75 -2.22
C PRO A 25 21.39 -17.84 -1.24
N GLY A 26 20.45 -18.68 -0.80
CA GLY A 26 20.70 -19.82 0.10
C GLY A 26 20.28 -19.65 1.56
N ALA A 27 19.74 -18.50 1.98
CA ALA A 27 19.16 -18.35 3.32
C ALA A 27 17.75 -18.98 3.40
N PRO A 28 17.42 -19.73 4.47
CA PRO A 28 16.06 -20.21 4.68
C PRO A 28 15.12 -19.01 4.86
N GLN A 29 14.21 -18.84 3.91
CA GLN A 29 13.18 -17.80 4.01
C GLN A 29 12.14 -18.20 5.05
N PRO A 30 11.64 -17.25 5.87
CA PRO A 30 10.49 -17.51 6.71
C PRO A 30 9.30 -17.98 5.85
N PRO A 31 8.40 -18.78 6.41
CA PRO A 31 7.27 -19.29 5.65
C PRO A 31 6.36 -18.12 5.25
N ALA A 32 5.95 -18.09 3.98
CA ALA A 32 5.25 -16.95 3.37
C ALA A 32 3.99 -16.46 4.13
N HIS A 33 3.33 -17.34 4.90
CA HIS A 33 2.21 -16.96 5.74
C HIS A 33 2.61 -15.97 6.84
N HIS A 34 3.78 -16.19 7.46
CA HIS A 34 4.28 -15.37 8.55
C HIS A 34 4.65 -13.97 8.04
N GLU A 35 5.30 -13.89 6.88
CA GLU A 35 5.61 -12.60 6.24
C GLU A 35 4.34 -11.84 5.86
N ALA A 36 3.30 -12.53 5.38
CA ALA A 36 2.02 -11.91 5.06
C ALA A 36 1.32 -11.35 6.31
N ASP A 37 1.32 -12.08 7.43
CA ASP A 37 0.78 -11.61 8.70
C ASP A 37 1.51 -10.35 9.20
N GLU A 38 2.84 -10.36 9.17
CA GLU A 38 3.67 -9.21 9.59
C GLU A 38 3.41 -7.98 8.72
N VAL A 39 3.30 -8.17 7.41
CA VAL A 39 2.97 -7.09 6.45
C VAL A 39 1.58 -6.52 6.71
N LEU A 40 0.57 -7.38 6.93
CA LEU A 40 -0.83 -6.95 7.09
C LEU A 40 -1.13 -6.32 8.44
N ARG A 41 -0.28 -6.57 9.45
CA ARG A 41 -0.51 -6.19 10.85
C ARG A 41 -0.86 -4.71 11.07
N PRO A 42 -0.13 -3.74 10.49
CA PRO A 42 -0.40 -2.31 10.73
C PRO A 42 -1.81 -1.88 10.27
N LEU A 43 -2.35 -2.53 9.24
CA LEU A 43 -3.70 -2.29 8.75
C LEU A 43 -4.74 -3.00 9.63
N MET A 44 -4.50 -4.26 9.98
CA MET A 44 -5.41 -5.06 10.81
C MET A 44 -5.67 -4.43 12.18
N ASP A 45 -4.63 -3.94 12.87
CA ASP A 45 -4.76 -3.36 14.22
C ASP A 45 -5.68 -2.11 14.21
N ILE A 46 -5.58 -1.26 13.19
CA ILE A 46 -6.44 -0.08 13.06
C ILE A 46 -7.89 -0.45 12.72
N LEU A 47 -8.06 -1.45 11.84
CA LEU A 47 -9.39 -1.90 11.47
C LEU A 47 -10.08 -2.58 12.63
N ASP A 48 -9.39 -3.44 13.39
CA ASP A 48 -9.94 -4.12 14.55
C ASP A 48 -10.47 -3.13 15.60
N GLY A 49 -9.67 -2.13 15.98
CA GLY A 49 -10.11 -1.10 16.93
C GLY A 49 -11.31 -0.29 16.42
N SER A 50 -11.36 -0.01 15.11
CA SER A 50 -12.48 0.74 14.51
C SER A 50 -13.75 -0.12 14.43
N LEU A 51 -13.62 -1.39 14.02
CA LEU A 51 -14.70 -2.35 13.86
C LEU A 51 -15.33 -2.72 15.21
N THR A 52 -14.51 -2.93 16.23
CA THR A 52 -14.97 -3.17 17.61
C THR A 52 -15.81 -2.00 18.11
N MET A 53 -15.32 -0.77 17.97
CA MET A 53 -16.07 0.43 18.36
C MET A 53 -17.40 0.55 17.60
N TYR A 54 -17.42 0.24 16.31
CA TYR A 54 -18.65 0.23 15.52
C TYR A 54 -19.63 -0.85 15.97
N ALA A 55 -19.14 -2.05 16.29
CA ALA A 55 -19.97 -3.15 16.74
C ALA A 55 -20.63 -2.86 18.10
N GLU A 56 -19.93 -2.17 19.00
CA GLU A 56 -20.44 -1.81 20.33
C GLU A 56 -21.45 -0.65 20.28
N SER A 57 -21.23 0.33 19.40
CA SER A 57 -21.95 1.62 19.46
C SER A 57 -23.01 1.81 18.37
N CYS A 58 -23.06 0.97 17.33
CA CYS A 58 -23.95 1.18 16.18
C CYS A 58 -25.09 0.17 16.09
N GLU A 59 -26.28 0.65 15.73
CA GLU A 59 -27.40 -0.23 15.37
C GLU A 59 -27.08 -1.04 14.10
N LYS A 60 -27.66 -2.24 13.96
CA LYS A 60 -27.44 -3.18 12.84
C LYS A 60 -27.49 -2.54 11.45
N THR A 61 -28.43 -1.62 11.22
CA THR A 61 -28.59 -0.97 9.90
C THR A 61 -27.47 0.04 9.62
N VAL A 62 -27.04 0.76 10.65
CA VAL A 62 -25.93 1.72 10.62
C VAL A 62 -24.61 0.98 10.47
N LEU A 63 -24.37 -0.05 11.28
CA LEU A 63 -23.18 -0.90 11.22
C LEU A 63 -22.99 -1.47 9.80
N LYS A 64 -24.05 -2.01 9.19
CA LYS A 64 -24.00 -2.54 7.82
C LYS A 64 -23.59 -1.49 6.78
N ARG A 65 -23.99 -0.23 6.97
CA ARG A 65 -23.58 0.88 6.08
C ARG A 65 -22.14 1.29 6.33
N LEU A 66 -21.75 1.43 7.60
CA LEU A 66 -20.38 1.79 7.99
C LEU A 66 -19.36 0.76 7.51
N LEU A 67 -19.64 -0.54 7.64
CA LEU A 67 -18.76 -1.60 7.13
C LEU A 67 -18.56 -1.51 5.62
N LYS A 68 -19.64 -1.25 4.87
CA LYS A 68 -19.57 -1.09 3.42
C LYS A 68 -18.72 0.11 3.01
N GLU A 69 -18.90 1.25 3.67
CA GLU A 69 -18.12 2.45 3.36
C GLU A 69 -16.66 2.31 3.80
N LEU A 70 -16.41 1.70 4.97
CA LEU A 70 -15.05 1.41 5.44
C LEU A 70 -14.31 0.50 4.46
N TRP A 71 -14.95 -0.58 4.02
CA TRP A 71 -14.38 -1.48 3.02
C TRP A 71 -13.99 -0.76 1.74
N LYS A 72 -14.86 0.11 1.21
CA LYS A 72 -14.55 0.91 0.02
C LYS A 72 -13.32 1.78 0.22
N VAL A 73 -13.21 2.45 1.37
CA VAL A 73 -12.07 3.31 1.70
C VAL A 73 -10.78 2.50 1.78
N VAL A 74 -10.79 1.38 2.51
CA VAL A 74 -9.63 0.48 2.65
C VAL A 74 -9.17 0.00 1.28
N MET A 75 -10.08 -0.56 0.48
CA MET A 75 -9.76 -1.09 -0.85
C MET A 75 -9.19 0.00 -1.76
N LYS A 76 -9.79 1.19 -1.77
CA LYS A 76 -9.34 2.32 -2.60
C LYS A 76 -7.93 2.77 -2.24
N ILE A 77 -7.60 2.83 -0.96
CA ILE A 77 -6.26 3.24 -0.48
C ILE A 77 -5.24 2.15 -0.79
N LEU A 78 -5.58 0.89 -0.52
CA LEU A 78 -4.72 -0.26 -0.76
C LEU A 78 -4.40 -0.41 -2.25
N GLU A 79 -5.42 -0.27 -3.10
CA GLU A 79 -5.25 -0.27 -4.55
C GLU A 79 -4.28 0.83 -4.99
N LYS A 80 -4.50 2.09 -4.57
CA LYS A 80 -3.68 3.22 -5.01
C LYS A 80 -2.25 3.25 -4.48
N THR A 81 -2.02 2.66 -3.30
CA THR A 81 -0.75 2.82 -2.59
C THR A 81 0.18 1.63 -2.80
N VAL A 82 -0.37 0.43 -2.90
CA VAL A 82 0.42 -0.81 -2.90
C VAL A 82 0.25 -1.61 -4.19
N VAL A 83 -0.97 -1.66 -4.74
CA VAL A 83 -1.26 -2.51 -5.90
C VAL A 83 -0.96 -1.80 -7.23
N LEU A 84 -1.33 -0.53 -7.33
CA LEU A 84 -1.07 0.27 -8.51
C LEU A 84 0.38 0.75 -8.51
N PRO A 85 1.08 0.69 -9.67
CA PRO A 85 2.33 1.41 -9.85
C PRO A 85 2.12 2.89 -9.49
N PRO A 86 3.12 3.59 -8.93
CA PRO A 86 3.02 5.01 -8.66
C PRO A 86 2.61 5.70 -9.95
N MET A 87 1.34 6.10 -10.01
CA MET A 87 0.76 6.63 -11.23
C MET A 87 1.53 7.90 -11.51
N THR A 88 2.44 7.78 -12.46
CA THR A 88 3.46 8.76 -12.70
C THR A 88 2.70 9.96 -13.20
N ASP A 89 2.61 10.99 -12.35
CA ASP A 89 2.13 12.29 -12.74
C ASP A 89 2.79 12.59 -14.10
N LYS A 90 1.99 12.95 -15.11
CA LYS A 90 2.38 13.08 -16.53
C LYS A 90 3.72 13.82 -16.74
N THR A 91 4.11 14.59 -15.73
CA THR A 91 5.42 15.17 -15.46
C THR A 91 6.64 14.20 -15.49
N MET A 92 6.66 13.01 -14.86
CA MET A 92 7.89 12.18 -14.91
C MET A 92 8.06 11.35 -16.17
N MET A 93 6.98 10.98 -16.87
CA MET A 93 7.10 10.40 -18.22
C MET A 93 7.73 11.42 -19.19
N LEU A 94 7.39 12.70 -19.06
CA LEU A 94 8.00 13.78 -19.83
C LEU A 94 9.47 14.01 -19.48
N LYS A 95 9.84 13.90 -18.19
CA LYS A 95 11.25 14.00 -17.76
C LYS A 95 12.12 12.87 -18.32
N ASN A 96 11.63 11.63 -18.34
CA ASN A 96 12.36 10.51 -18.92
C ASN A 96 12.57 10.67 -20.44
N LEU A 97 11.56 11.14 -21.16
CA LEU A 97 11.67 11.42 -22.59
C LEU A 97 12.68 12.55 -22.89
N THR A 98 12.66 13.61 -22.08
CA THR A 98 13.58 14.76 -22.25
C THR A 98 15.03 14.41 -21.90
N ASN A 99 15.25 13.58 -20.88
CA ASN A 99 16.59 13.14 -20.50
C ASN A 99 17.23 12.32 -21.62
N ASN A 100 16.46 11.43 -22.27
CA ASN A 100 16.94 10.64 -23.39
C ASN A 100 17.32 11.54 -24.59
N ALA A 101 16.50 12.54 -24.92
CA ALA A 101 16.78 13.50 -26.00
C ALA A 101 18.09 14.29 -25.77
N LYS A 102 18.40 14.66 -24.53
CA LYS A 102 19.66 15.35 -24.18
C LYS A 102 20.88 14.43 -24.28
N THR A 103 20.73 13.13 -24.01
CA THR A 103 21.82 12.14 -24.13
C THR A 103 22.27 12.00 -25.58
N TRP A 104 21.35 12.01 -26.56
CA TRP A 104 21.69 11.92 -27.99
C TRP A 104 22.41 13.17 -28.52
N GLN A 105 22.28 14.33 -27.87
CA GLN A 105 22.99 15.55 -28.27
C GLN A 105 24.44 15.63 -27.77
N GLN A 106 24.85 14.73 -26.87
CA GLN A 106 26.20 14.70 -26.28
C GLN A 106 27.10 13.63 -26.90
N MET A 107 26.65 12.89 -27.90
CA MET A 107 27.50 11.94 -28.61
C MET A 107 28.44 12.68 -29.58
N PRO A 108 29.77 12.47 -29.49
CA PRO A 108 30.72 13.05 -30.44
C PRO A 108 30.50 12.45 -31.84
N ARG A 109 30.58 13.32 -32.85
CA ARG A 109 30.38 13.00 -34.28
C ARG A 109 31.47 12.08 -34.84
#